data_AF-A0A5N6W412-F1
#
_entry.id   AF-A0A5N6W412-F1
#
_cell.length_a   1.000
_cell.length_b   1.000
_cell.length_c   1.000
_cell.angle_alpha   90.00
_cell.angle_beta   90.00
_cell.angle_gamma   90.00
#
_symmetry.space_group_name_H-M   'P 1'
#
loop_
_entity.id
_entity.type
_entity.pdbx_description
1 polymer ?
#
loop_
_entity_poly.entity_id
_entity_poly.type
_entity_poly.pdbx_seq_one_letter_code
_entity_poly.pdbx_strand_id
1 'polypeptide(L)'
;MDSKSDSLSSSETTETRKKRPILSCLPCYRRRVKCDHLMPCTPCCLRGTPTQCEFTEEGRSEYMLQSELIKNIIEECTNLESRLAELERLGPTSR
;
A
#
# COMPACT_ATOMS: atom_id res chain seq x y z
N MET A 1 34.17 21.23 28.15
CA MET A 1 34.37 19.82 27.75
C MET A 1 34.11 19.01 28.99
N ASP A 2 32.95 18.39 29.13
CA ASP A 2 32.75 17.26 30.04
C ASP A 2 31.55 16.48 29.52
N SER A 3 31.88 15.39 28.83
CA SER A 3 30.97 14.38 28.33
C SER A 3 30.46 13.55 29.50
N LYS A 4 29.14 13.33 29.59
CA LYS A 4 28.59 12.21 30.33
C LYS A 4 27.50 11.53 29.51
N SER A 5 27.92 10.44 28.87
CA SER A 5 27.07 9.36 28.42
C SER A 5 26.44 8.70 29.64
N ASP A 6 25.12 8.53 29.63
CA ASP A 6 24.45 7.51 30.43
C ASP A 6 23.42 6.81 29.54
N SER A 7 23.89 5.69 28.97
CA SER A 7 23.05 4.64 28.43
C SER A 7 22.36 3.96 29.61
N LEU A 8 21.03 4.07 29.71
CA LEU A 8 20.26 3.20 30.58
C LEU A 8 19.24 2.41 29.75
N SER A 9 19.67 1.18 29.43
CA SER A 9 18.83 0.07 29.04
C SER A 9 17.89 -0.26 30.20
N SER A 10 16.59 -0.32 29.94
CA SER A 10 15.62 -0.92 30.85
C SER A 10 14.57 -1.63 30.03
N SER A 11 14.83 -2.92 29.80
CA SER A 11 13.83 -3.89 29.38
C SER A 11 12.85 -4.09 30.52
N GLU A 12 11.70 -3.40 30.47
CA GLU A 12 10.55 -3.71 31.32
C GLU A 12 9.45 -4.33 30.46
N THR A 13 9.20 -5.61 30.69
CA THR A 13 8.05 -6.36 30.18
C THR A 13 6.77 -5.78 30.78
N THR A 14 6.21 -4.78 30.12
CA THR A 14 4.84 -4.35 30.36
C THR A 14 3.93 -5.17 29.45
N GLU A 15 2.92 -5.83 30.01
CA GLU A 15 1.83 -6.38 29.22
C GLU A 15 1.17 -5.24 28.45
N THR A 16 1.64 -5.03 27.22
CA THR A 16 1.23 -3.90 26.41
C THR A 16 -0.23 -4.10 26.02
N ARG A 17 -1.12 -3.25 26.56
CA ARG A 17 -2.44 -3.06 25.98
C ARG A 17 -2.24 -2.86 24.49
N LYS A 18 -2.67 -3.83 23.67
CA LYS A 18 -2.49 -3.79 22.21
C LYS A 18 -3.04 -2.44 21.72
N LYS A 19 -2.12 -1.53 21.36
CA LYS A 19 -2.48 -0.23 20.80
C LYS A 19 -3.28 -0.50 19.53
N ARG A 20 -4.33 0.28 19.31
CA ARG A 20 -5.15 0.14 18.09
C ARG A 20 -4.22 0.24 16.86
N PRO A 21 -4.36 -0.64 15.87
CA PRO A 21 -3.52 -0.63 14.69
C PRO A 21 -3.70 0.68 13.92
N ILE A 22 -2.63 1.16 13.30
CA ILE A 22 -2.64 2.37 12.48
C ILE A 22 -2.79 1.94 11.02
N LEU A 23 -3.97 2.16 10.44
CA LEU A 23 -4.25 1.76 9.05
C LEU A 23 -3.86 2.85 8.03
N SER A 24 -3.86 4.12 8.44
CA SER A 24 -3.38 5.23 7.60
C SER A 24 -1.85 5.22 7.50
N CYS A 25 -1.29 5.71 6.40
CA CYS A 25 0.17 5.91 6.35
C CYS A 25 0.66 6.83 7.48
N LEU A 26 1.88 6.60 7.97
CA LEU A 26 2.48 7.32 9.11
C LEU A 26 2.47 8.85 8.92
N PRO A 27 2.77 9.41 7.73
CA PRO A 27 2.72 10.85 7.55
C PRO A 27 1.29 11.43 7.60
N CYS A 28 0.27 10.70 7.13
CA CYS A 28 -1.13 11.14 7.24
C CYS A 28 -1.65 11.01 8.69
N TYR A 29 -1.28 9.93 9.39
CA TYR A 29 -1.57 9.73 10.80
C TYR A 29 -1.04 10.89 11.66
N ARG A 30 0.25 11.25 11.49
CA ARG A 30 0.88 12.36 12.22
C ARG A 30 0.22 13.71 11.92
N ARG A 31 -0.18 13.94 10.66
CA ARG A 31 -0.86 15.16 10.21
C ARG A 31 -2.35 15.19 10.54
N ARG A 32 -2.93 14.09 11.01
CA ARG A 32 -4.37 13.93 11.30
C ARG A 32 -5.25 14.26 10.09
N VAL A 33 -4.84 13.84 8.90
CA VAL A 33 -5.61 13.99 7.65
C VAL A 33 -6.10 12.64 7.15
N LYS A 34 -7.17 12.64 6.33
CA LYS A 34 -7.68 11.42 5.69
C LYS A 34 -6.62 10.84 4.74
N CYS A 35 -6.31 9.56 4.91
CA CYS A 35 -5.49 8.77 4.00
C CYS A 35 -6.40 7.98 3.06
N ASP A 36 -6.03 7.84 1.79
CA ASP A 36 -6.72 6.98 0.81
C ASP A 36 -6.16 5.56 0.79
N HIS A 37 -5.20 5.25 1.66
CA HIS A 37 -4.57 3.93 1.83
C HIS A 37 -3.88 3.38 0.57
N LEU A 38 -3.58 4.23 -0.42
CA LEU A 38 -2.73 3.89 -1.55
C LEU A 38 -1.25 4.04 -1.15
N MET A 39 -0.33 3.37 -1.84
CA MET A 39 1.12 3.55 -1.65
C MET A 39 1.80 3.95 -2.97
N PRO A 40 2.39 5.17 -3.04
CA PRO A 40 2.22 6.28 -2.09
C PRO A 40 0.78 6.84 -2.11
N CYS A 41 0.29 7.29 -0.96
CA CYS A 41 -1.07 7.82 -0.82
C CYS A 41 -1.21 9.17 -1.54
N THR A 42 -2.38 9.48 -2.11
CA THR A 42 -2.61 10.74 -2.85
C THR A 42 -2.24 11.98 -2.03
N PRO A 43 -2.58 12.09 -0.72
CA PRO A 43 -2.17 13.23 0.09
C PRO A 43 -0.64 13.40 0.20
N CYS A 44 0.13 12.31 0.22
CA CYS A 44 1.60 12.39 0.23
C CYS A 44 2.16 12.79 -1.14
N CYS A 45 1.54 12.32 -2.23
CA CYS A 45 1.89 12.75 -3.60
C CYS A 45 1.63 14.24 -3.80
N LEU A 46 0.45 14.73 -3.43
CA LEU A 46 0.08 16.15 -3.54
C LEU A 46 0.98 17.08 -2.71
N ARG A 47 1.58 16.57 -1.63
CA ARG A 47 2.53 17.30 -0.79
C ARG A 47 3.97 17.25 -1.30
N GLY A 48 4.25 16.50 -2.37
CA GLY A 48 5.59 16.32 -2.90
C GLY A 48 6.48 15.44 -2.03
N THR A 49 5.91 14.61 -1.15
CA THR A 49 6.66 13.69 -0.27
C THR A 49 6.22 12.23 -0.44
N PRO A 50 6.16 11.66 -1.67
CA PRO A 50 5.74 10.28 -1.89
C PRO A 50 6.71 9.26 -1.28
N THR A 51 8.02 9.57 -1.27
CA THR A 51 9.07 8.70 -0.73
C THR A 51 9.00 8.52 0.79
N GLN A 52 8.32 9.43 1.50
CA GLN A 52 8.10 9.35 2.94
C GLN A 52 6.80 8.61 3.29
N CYS A 53 6.03 8.16 2.30
CA CYS A 53 4.75 7.52 2.50
C CYS A 53 4.91 6.06 2.94
N GLU A 54 4.97 5.86 4.25
CA GLU A 54 5.18 4.54 4.85
C GLU A 54 3.96 4.09 5.65
N PHE A 55 3.65 2.80 5.57
CA PHE A 55 2.61 2.12 6.37
C PHE A 55 3.27 1.19 7.39
N THR A 56 2.63 0.99 8.55
CA THR A 56 3.02 -0.08 9.49
C THR A 56 2.67 -1.45 8.90
N GLU A 57 3.21 -2.53 9.46
CA GLU A 57 2.89 -3.90 9.01
C GLU A 57 1.38 -4.15 8.99
N GLU A 58 0.66 -3.68 10.02
CA GLU A 58 -0.80 -3.81 10.11
C GLU A 58 -1.53 -2.99 9.04
N GLY A 59 -0.96 -1.86 8.62
CA GLY A 59 -1.50 -1.01 7.55
C GLY A 59 -1.11 -1.46 6.13
N ARG A 60 -0.11 -2.35 5.98
CA ARG A 60 0.37 -2.84 4.67
C ARG A 60 -0.49 -3.96 4.07
N SER A 61 -1.20 -4.71 4.92
CA SER A 61 -1.89 -5.95 4.53
C SER A 61 -2.95 -5.76 3.43
N GLU A 62 -3.68 -4.66 3.42
CA GLU A 62 -4.76 -4.44 2.46
C GLU A 62 -4.23 -3.96 1.10
N TYR A 63 -3.16 -3.16 1.11
CA TYR A 63 -2.51 -2.64 -0.10
C TYR A 63 -1.83 -3.72 -0.95
N MET A 64 -1.13 -4.67 -0.32
CA MET A 64 -0.42 -5.71 -1.08
C MET A 64 -1.38 -6.62 -1.87
N LEU A 65 -2.54 -6.95 -1.29
CA LEU A 65 -3.58 -7.73 -1.95
C LEU A 65 -4.20 -7.00 -3.15
N GLN A 66 -4.45 -5.70 -3.01
CA GLN A 66 -4.98 -4.87 -4.10
C GLN A 66 -4.03 -4.82 -5.29
N SER A 67 -2.71 -4.72 -5.04
CA SER A 67 -1.72 -4.64 -6.12
C SER A 67 -1.67 -5.90 -6.98
N GLU A 68 -1.78 -7.08 -6.36
CA GLU A 68 -1.75 -8.35 -7.08
C GLU A 68 -3.05 -8.58 -7.86
N LEU A 69 -4.20 -8.25 -7.25
CA LEU A 69 -5.49 -8.33 -7.93
C LEU A 69 -5.53 -7.42 -9.17
N ILE A 70 -5.00 -6.19 -9.10
CA ILE A 70 -4.93 -5.28 -10.24
C ILE A 70 -4.10 -5.89 -11.38
N LYS A 71 -2.94 -6.48 -11.08
CA LYS A 71 -2.10 -7.13 -12.11
C LYS A 71 -2.85 -8.26 -12.80
N ASN A 72 -3.49 -9.13 -12.03
CA ASN A 72 -4.26 -10.27 -12.57
C ASN A 72 -5.42 -9.77 -13.45
N ILE A 73 -6.13 -8.73 -13.03
CA ILE A 73 -7.22 -8.14 -13.83
C ILE A 73 -6.68 -7.57 -15.14
N ILE A 74 -5.54 -6.88 -15.13
CA ILE A 74 -4.92 -6.35 -16.35
C ILE A 74 -4.55 -7.49 -17.29
N GLU A 75 -3.91 -8.55 -16.78
CA GLU A 75 -3.53 -9.73 -17.57
C GLU A 75 -4.77 -10.38 -18.22
N GLU A 76 -5.84 -10.61 -17.45
CA GLU A 76 -7.09 -11.14 -17.98
C GLU A 76 -7.72 -10.23 -19.03
N CYS A 77 -7.74 -8.91 -18.81
CA CYS A 77 -8.20 -7.95 -19.82
C CYS A 77 -7.41 -8.09 -21.13
N THR A 78 -6.08 -8.14 -21.05
CA THR A 78 -5.24 -8.29 -22.24
C THR A 78 -5.45 -9.62 -22.97
N ASN A 79 -5.69 -10.70 -22.21
CA ASN A 79 -6.00 -12.01 -22.78
C ASN A 79 -7.34 -12.00 -23.52
N LEU A 80 -8.38 -11.45 -22.88
CA LEU A 80 -9.72 -11.36 -23.44
C LEU A 80 -9.75 -10.48 -24.69
N GLU A 81 -9.07 -9.34 -24.66
CA GLU A 81 -8.91 -8.45 -25.83
C GLU A 81 -8.24 -9.19 -27.00
N SER A 82 -7.18 -9.95 -26.73
CA SER A 82 -6.49 -10.74 -27.77
C SER A 82 -7.38 -11.82 -28.39
N ARG A 83 -8.17 -12.51 -27.56
CA ARG A 83 -9.12 -13.55 -28.01
C ARG A 83 -10.27 -12.97 -28.82
N LEU A 84 -10.81 -11.82 -28.41
CA LEU A 84 -11.83 -11.11 -29.18
C LEU A 84 -11.29 -10.70 -30.54
N ALA A 85 -10.10 -10.10 -30.58
CA ALA A 85 -9.46 -9.73 -31.84
C ALA A 85 -9.21 -10.94 -32.76
N GLU A 86 -8.90 -12.12 -32.21
CA GLU A 86 -8.78 -13.36 -32.99
C GLU A 86 -10.11 -13.83 -33.57
N LEU A 87 -11.17 -13.87 -32.75
CA LEU A 87 -12.51 -14.26 -33.20
C LEU A 87 -13.07 -13.28 -34.24
N GLU A 88 -12.85 -11.98 -34.06
CA GLU A 88 -13.25 -10.94 -35.01
C GLU A 88 -12.54 -11.10 -36.37
N ARG A 89 -11.25 -11.46 -36.37
CA ARG A 89 -10.51 -11.75 -37.61
C ARG A 89 -11.03 -12.99 -38.34
N LEU A 90 -11.50 -13.99 -37.61
CA LEU A 90 -12.03 -15.21 -38.20
C LEU A 90 -13.41 -14.99 -38.87
N GLY A 91 -14.06 -13.84 -38.62
CA GLY A 91 -15.36 -13.50 -39.17
C GLY A 91 -16.47 -14.48 -38.73
N PRO A 92 -17.75 -14.19 -39.01
CA PRO A 92 -18.79 -15.18 -38.82
C PRO A 92 -18.53 -16.33 -39.80
N THR A 93 -18.12 -17.48 -39.26
CA THR A 93 -18.29 -18.78 -39.94
C THR A 93 -19.79 -19.10 -39.98
N SER A 94 -20.54 -18.30 -40.75
CA SER A 94 -21.93 -18.64 -41.07
C SER A 94 -21.92 -19.68 -42.20
N ARG A 95 -22.58 -20.80 -41.92
CA ARG A 95 -23.12 -21.71 -42.93
C ARG A 95 -24.02 -20.99 -43.91
#